data_AF-A0A5N7BR33-F1
#
_entry.id   AF-A0A5N7BR33-F1
#
_cell.length_a   1.000
_cell.length_b   1.000
_cell.length_c   1.000
_cell.angle_alpha   90.00
_cell.angle_beta   90.00
_cell.angle_gamma   90.00
#
_symmetry.space_group_name_H-M   'P 1'
#
loop_
_entity.id
_entity.type
_entity.pdbx_description
1 polymer ?
#
loop_
_entity_poly.entity_id
_entity_poly.type
_entity_poly.pdbx_seq_one_letter_code
_entity_poly.pdbx_strand_id
1 'polypeptide(L)'
;MWLKKLQRRTKTTPTEDPVQSLNAGVDDALKPAWAEYQIVPVTDIRPQDVDTVFKVQRAERVWTKKETEIPPVSDTLTSIIKDHALATGYAMPNAALNSARIGPILLMTLAQMKWEERVSAEPTISYESLCFRFNEKISFPCLLSSRGFLVSGIANYTLWFGGREQEEAGLVVLVEPIGEVDFSKTLIYAAMMHHGRRIARHADTVIYGIATDGDLWGFIRLGDDARYISCYLEWDTDQAEIISMIRGIIERAATNRFKASF
;
A
#
# COMPACT_ATOMS: atom_id res chain seq x y z
N MET A 1 2.62 -1.19 14.18
CA MET A 1 2.00 -0.56 15.40
C MET A 1 2.40 0.93 15.63
N TRP A 2 2.91 1.67 14.64
CA TRP A 2 3.30 3.10 14.82
C TRP A 2 2.15 4.09 14.50
N LEU A 3 1.32 3.82 13.49
CA LEU A 3 0.09 4.58 13.20
C LEU A 3 -0.86 4.65 14.42
N LYS A 4 -1.04 3.53 15.14
CA LYS A 4 -1.82 3.49 16.39
C LYS A 4 -1.10 4.13 17.59
N LYS A 5 0.24 4.12 17.64
CA LYS A 5 1.02 4.81 18.70
C LYS A 5 1.00 6.33 18.53
N LEU A 6 0.94 6.84 17.29
CA LEU A 6 0.68 8.26 17.03
C LEU A 6 -0.74 8.65 17.48
N GLN A 7 -1.73 7.79 17.28
CA GLN A 7 -3.12 8.05 17.68
C GLN A 7 -3.35 7.97 19.20
N ARG A 8 -2.66 7.09 19.94
CA ARG A 8 -2.89 6.87 21.40
C ARG A 8 -2.23 7.90 22.33
N ARG A 9 -1.24 8.67 21.88
CA ARG A 9 -0.58 9.72 22.70
C ARG A 9 -1.44 10.99 22.92
N THR A 10 -2.68 11.01 22.45
CA THR A 10 -3.60 12.16 22.48
C THR A 10 -4.48 12.25 23.73
N LYS A 11 -4.29 11.40 24.76
CA LYS A 11 -5.25 11.30 25.89
C LYS A 11 -4.67 11.40 27.30
N THR A 12 -3.43 11.82 27.51
CA THR A 12 -2.90 11.96 28.87
C THR A 12 -2.19 13.30 29.07
N THR A 13 -2.76 14.14 29.93
CA THR A 13 -2.19 15.36 30.50
C THR A 13 -0.96 15.04 31.38
N PRO A 14 0.01 15.96 31.51
CA PRO A 14 1.27 15.69 32.21
C PRO A 14 1.19 16.07 33.70
N THR A 15 1.80 15.23 34.54
CA THR A 15 2.25 15.61 35.88
C THR A 15 3.79 15.58 35.85
N GLU A 16 4.39 16.67 36.32
CA GLU A 16 5.82 16.98 36.29
C GLU A 16 6.64 16.13 37.28
N ASP A 17 7.88 15.77 36.91
CA ASP A 17 9.10 16.02 37.71
C ASP A 17 10.38 15.66 36.92
N PRO A 18 11.55 16.27 37.26
CA PRO A 18 12.53 16.70 36.27
C PRO A 18 13.94 16.18 36.56
N VAL A 19 14.46 15.20 35.82
CA VAL A 19 15.92 14.99 35.71
C VAL A 19 16.26 14.36 34.35
N GLN A 20 17.35 14.84 33.77
CA GLN A 20 18.07 14.34 32.58
C GLN A 20 17.75 15.05 31.26
N SER A 21 18.08 16.35 31.29
CA SER A 21 18.65 17.08 30.17
C SER A 21 19.99 16.45 29.74
N LEU A 22 20.05 15.90 28.52
CA LEU A 22 21.17 15.98 27.59
C LEU A 22 20.78 15.20 26.31
N ASN A 23 19.94 15.80 25.46
CA ASN A 23 19.72 15.47 24.04
C ASN A 23 18.67 16.38 23.35
N ALA A 24 18.26 17.50 23.99
CA ALA A 24 17.15 18.34 23.55
C ALA A 24 17.44 19.27 22.35
N GLY A 25 18.45 18.99 21.53
CA GLY A 25 18.91 19.91 20.48
C GLY A 25 18.28 19.73 19.09
N VAL A 26 17.69 18.56 18.79
CA VAL A 26 17.28 18.22 17.41
C VAL A 26 15.85 17.64 17.32
N ASP A 27 15.23 17.25 18.44
CA ASP A 27 13.91 16.58 18.45
C ASP A 27 12.70 17.49 18.79
N ASP A 28 12.91 18.77 19.11
CA ASP A 28 11.82 19.69 19.50
C ASP A 28 11.30 20.59 18.36
N ALA A 29 11.92 20.56 17.18
CA ALA A 29 11.48 21.38 16.04
C ALA A 29 10.30 20.78 15.22
N LEU A 30 9.81 19.58 15.59
CA LEU A 30 8.76 18.85 14.85
C LEU A 30 7.58 18.40 15.72
N LYS A 31 7.33 19.04 16.88
CA LYS A 31 6.06 18.90 17.61
C LYS A 31 5.15 20.10 17.35
N PRO A 32 4.42 20.16 16.23
CA PRO A 32 3.19 20.93 16.23
C PRO A 32 2.20 20.25 17.17
N ALA A 33 1.53 21.03 18.01
CA ALA A 33 0.38 20.57 18.77
C ALA A 33 -0.65 19.99 17.78
N TRP A 34 -0.77 18.66 17.71
CA TRP A 34 -1.56 17.98 16.68
C TRP A 34 -3.08 18.22 16.75
N ALA A 35 -3.53 19.12 17.63
CA ALA A 35 -4.93 19.47 17.85
C ALA A 35 -5.53 20.44 16.81
N GLU A 36 -4.72 21.07 15.95
CA GLU A 36 -5.16 22.12 15.01
C GLU A 36 -5.02 21.76 13.53
N TYR A 37 -4.84 20.48 13.20
CA TYR A 37 -4.74 20.06 11.80
C TYR A 37 -6.11 20.08 11.12
N GLN A 38 -6.26 20.90 10.09
CA GLN A 38 -7.36 20.74 9.14
C GLN A 38 -7.20 19.39 8.42
N ILE A 39 -8.27 18.58 8.44
CA ILE A 39 -8.29 17.29 7.73
C ILE A 39 -8.54 17.57 6.25
N VAL A 40 -7.67 17.00 5.42
CA VAL A 40 -7.78 17.07 3.95
C VAL A 40 -8.00 15.66 3.43
N PRO A 41 -9.14 15.38 2.78
CA PRO A 41 -9.36 14.12 2.08
C PRO A 41 -8.27 13.88 1.02
N VAL A 42 -7.86 12.62 0.82
CA VAL A 42 -6.97 12.25 -0.29
C VAL A 42 -7.52 12.71 -1.64
N THR A 43 -8.84 12.67 -1.81
CA THR A 43 -9.56 13.11 -3.02
C THR A 43 -9.42 14.60 -3.32
N ASP A 44 -9.04 15.41 -2.34
CA ASP A 44 -8.96 16.86 -2.47
C ASP A 44 -7.54 17.31 -2.88
N ILE A 45 -6.57 16.39 -2.88
CA ILE A 45 -5.23 16.65 -3.39
C ILE A 45 -5.24 16.45 -4.90
N ARG A 46 -4.91 17.52 -5.64
CA ARG A 46 -4.90 17.47 -7.10
C ARG A 46 -3.72 16.63 -7.60
N PRO A 47 -3.87 15.85 -8.69
CA PRO A 47 -2.80 15.07 -9.31
C PRO A 47 -1.46 15.80 -9.46
N GLN A 48 -1.50 17.04 -9.95
CA GLN A 48 -0.32 17.87 -10.18
C GLN A 48 0.41 18.30 -8.89
N ASP A 49 -0.27 18.25 -7.75
CA ASP A 49 0.30 18.68 -6.48
C ASP A 49 1.02 17.52 -5.75
N VAL A 50 0.75 16.27 -6.12
CA VAL A 50 1.24 15.07 -5.39
C VAL A 50 2.76 15.09 -5.24
N ASP A 51 3.49 15.32 -6.34
CA ASP A 51 4.95 15.35 -6.36
C ASP A 51 5.50 16.45 -5.44
N THR A 52 4.86 17.63 -5.43
CA THR A 52 5.28 18.76 -4.60
C THR A 52 4.97 18.53 -3.12
N VAL A 53 3.77 18.02 -2.81
CA VAL A 53 3.28 17.80 -1.45
C VAL A 53 4.08 16.73 -0.74
N PHE A 54 4.34 15.61 -1.43
CA PHE A 54 5.02 14.47 -0.84
C PHE A 54 6.51 14.41 -1.16
N LYS A 55 7.02 15.36 -1.96
CA LYS A 55 8.41 15.41 -2.43
C LYS A 55 8.82 14.10 -3.12
N VAL A 56 7.93 13.61 -3.98
CA VAL A 56 8.15 12.41 -4.80
C VAL A 56 8.32 12.82 -6.25
N GLN A 57 8.99 11.97 -7.05
CA GLN A 57 9.27 12.27 -8.46
C GLN A 57 9.07 11.04 -9.33
N ARG A 58 8.56 11.23 -10.55
CA ARG A 58 8.49 10.14 -11.53
C ARG A 58 9.90 9.80 -12.03
N ALA A 59 10.25 8.53 -12.03
CA ALA A 59 11.44 8.03 -12.72
C ALA A 59 11.12 7.76 -14.20
N GLU A 60 12.11 7.96 -15.07
CA GLU A 60 11.97 7.76 -16.54
C GLU A 60 11.84 6.29 -16.94
N ARG A 61 12.07 5.36 -16.01
CA ARG A 61 12.02 3.91 -16.28
C ARG A 61 10.58 3.40 -16.16
N VAL A 62 10.17 2.58 -17.11
CA VAL A 62 8.91 1.82 -17.02
C VAL A 62 9.14 0.59 -16.15
N TRP A 63 8.15 0.24 -15.33
CA TRP A 63 8.20 -1.03 -14.60
C TRP A 63 7.90 -2.17 -15.56
N THR A 64 8.93 -2.93 -15.94
CA THR A 64 8.83 -4.12 -16.77
C THR A 64 9.26 -5.35 -15.99
N LYS A 65 8.45 -6.42 -15.96
CA LYS A 65 8.92 -7.75 -15.52
C LYS A 65 9.55 -8.49 -16.71
N LYS A 66 10.44 -9.45 -16.46
CA LYS A 66 10.94 -10.34 -17.51
C LYS A 66 9.93 -11.45 -17.76
N GLU A 67 9.62 -11.77 -19.02
CA GLU A 67 8.65 -12.80 -19.43
C GLU A 67 8.90 -14.19 -18.79
N THR A 68 10.15 -14.51 -18.47
CA THR A 68 10.56 -15.78 -17.84
C THR A 68 10.13 -15.94 -16.38
N GLU A 69 9.49 -14.92 -15.77
CA GLU A 69 9.08 -14.90 -14.37
C GLU A 69 7.55 -14.86 -14.20
N ILE A 70 6.78 -15.22 -15.23
CA ILE A 70 5.31 -15.21 -15.21
C ILE A 70 4.80 -16.61 -14.84
N PRO A 71 4.38 -16.84 -13.58
CA PRO A 71 3.74 -18.10 -13.22
C PRO A 71 2.39 -18.23 -13.92
N PRO A 72 1.95 -19.45 -14.28
CA PRO A 72 0.62 -19.67 -14.81
C PRO A 72 -0.44 -19.26 -13.78
N VAL A 73 -1.54 -18.67 -14.26
CA VAL A 73 -2.70 -18.36 -13.42
C VAL A 73 -3.33 -19.67 -12.97
N SER A 74 -3.62 -19.82 -11.68
CA SER A 74 -4.26 -21.04 -11.16
C SER A 74 -5.66 -21.24 -11.74
N ASP A 75 -5.98 -22.48 -12.09
CA ASP A 75 -7.33 -22.90 -12.54
C ASP A 75 -8.43 -22.51 -11.54
N THR A 76 -8.12 -22.53 -10.24
CA THR A 76 -9.04 -22.12 -9.18
C THR A 76 -9.39 -20.65 -9.29
N LEU A 77 -8.37 -19.78 -9.49
CA LEU A 77 -8.60 -18.35 -9.66
C LEU A 77 -9.38 -18.07 -10.94
N THR A 78 -9.02 -18.74 -12.04
CA THR A 78 -9.74 -18.64 -13.31
C THR A 78 -11.22 -19.04 -13.16
N SER A 79 -11.50 -20.10 -12.39
CA SER A 79 -12.86 -20.57 -12.13
C SER A 79 -13.67 -19.56 -11.31
N ILE A 80 -13.10 -19.04 -10.21
CA ILE A 80 -13.75 -18.03 -9.36
C ILE A 80 -14.13 -16.78 -10.15
N ILE A 81 -13.26 -16.33 -11.05
CA ILE A 81 -13.52 -15.13 -11.86
C ILE A 81 -14.64 -15.37 -12.87
N LYS A 82 -14.68 -16.56 -13.50
CA LYS A 82 -15.77 -16.97 -14.39
C LYS A 82 -17.09 -17.08 -13.63
N ASP A 83 -17.09 -17.72 -12.47
CA ASP A 83 -18.27 -17.90 -11.62
C ASP A 83 -18.80 -16.56 -11.12
N HIS A 84 -17.91 -15.61 -10.78
CA HIS A 84 -18.31 -14.25 -10.44
C HIS A 84 -19.04 -13.54 -11.59
N ALA A 85 -18.52 -13.63 -12.82
CA ALA A 85 -19.17 -13.02 -13.99
C ALA A 85 -20.56 -13.64 -14.25
N LEU A 86 -20.68 -14.97 -14.12
CA LEU A 86 -21.96 -15.68 -14.23
C LEU A 86 -22.94 -15.28 -13.12
N ALA A 87 -22.50 -15.23 -11.87
CA ALA A 87 -23.34 -14.91 -10.71
C ALA A 87 -23.85 -13.47 -10.71
N THR A 88 -23.09 -12.56 -11.29
CA THR A 88 -23.46 -11.14 -11.43
C THR A 88 -24.28 -10.87 -12.69
N GLY A 89 -24.52 -11.88 -13.52
CA GLY A 89 -25.27 -11.75 -14.78
C GLY A 89 -24.64 -10.73 -15.73
N TYR A 90 -23.31 -10.55 -15.66
CA TYR A 90 -22.59 -9.51 -16.41
C TYR A 90 -23.15 -8.10 -16.17
N ALA A 91 -23.65 -7.83 -14.96
CA ALA A 91 -24.16 -6.52 -14.58
C ALA A 91 -23.13 -5.42 -14.81
N MET A 92 -23.63 -4.22 -15.13
CA MET A 92 -22.78 -3.03 -15.31
C MET A 92 -21.91 -2.83 -14.06
N PRO A 93 -20.59 -2.70 -14.21
CA PRO A 93 -19.72 -2.64 -13.04
C PRO A 93 -19.96 -1.37 -12.23
N ASN A 94 -19.75 -1.50 -10.92
CA ASN A 94 -19.83 -0.44 -9.93
C ASN A 94 -18.82 -0.74 -8.83
N ALA A 95 -18.61 0.18 -7.89
CA ALA A 95 -17.60 0.02 -6.85
C ALA A 95 -17.74 -1.30 -6.04
N ALA A 96 -18.96 -1.74 -5.76
CA ALA A 96 -19.21 -2.99 -5.03
C ALA A 96 -18.91 -4.22 -5.88
N LEU A 97 -19.33 -4.24 -7.15
CA LEU A 97 -19.02 -5.32 -8.09
C LEU A 97 -17.51 -5.40 -8.39
N ASN A 98 -16.85 -4.27 -8.57
CA ASN A 98 -15.40 -4.21 -8.80
C ASN A 98 -14.65 -4.77 -7.58
N SER A 99 -15.05 -4.35 -6.36
CA SER A 99 -14.48 -4.89 -5.12
C SER A 99 -14.73 -6.41 -4.98
N ALA A 100 -15.91 -6.88 -5.38
CA ALA A 100 -16.27 -8.30 -5.35
C ALA A 100 -15.46 -9.16 -6.34
N ARG A 101 -14.96 -8.57 -7.44
CA ARG A 101 -14.05 -9.21 -8.40
C ARG A 101 -12.58 -9.12 -7.98
N ILE A 102 -12.12 -7.95 -7.54
CA ILE A 102 -10.72 -7.66 -7.22
C ILE A 102 -10.30 -8.34 -5.91
N GLY A 103 -11.17 -8.35 -4.90
CA GLY A 103 -10.90 -8.99 -3.61
C GLY A 103 -10.46 -10.45 -3.74
N PRO A 104 -11.23 -11.31 -4.43
CA PRO A 104 -10.82 -12.69 -4.71
C PRO A 104 -9.47 -12.81 -5.42
N ILE A 105 -9.17 -11.96 -6.41
CA ILE A 105 -7.87 -11.98 -7.10
C ILE A 105 -6.71 -11.80 -6.10
N LEU A 106 -6.79 -10.78 -5.25
CA LEU A 106 -5.76 -10.50 -4.24
C LEU A 106 -5.65 -11.63 -3.21
N LEU A 107 -6.79 -12.07 -2.66
CA LEU A 107 -6.84 -13.05 -1.58
C LEU A 107 -6.41 -14.44 -2.05
N MET A 108 -6.88 -14.87 -3.22
CA MET A 108 -6.53 -16.18 -3.77
C MET A 108 -5.06 -16.23 -4.19
N THR A 109 -4.51 -15.12 -4.70
CA THR A 109 -3.07 -15.05 -5.00
C THR A 109 -2.25 -15.27 -3.74
N LEU A 110 -2.55 -14.56 -2.65
CA LEU A 110 -1.84 -14.76 -1.37
C LEU A 110 -2.08 -16.15 -0.78
N ALA A 111 -3.32 -16.65 -0.82
CA ALA A 111 -3.65 -17.98 -0.30
C ALA A 111 -2.90 -19.08 -1.05
N GLN A 112 -2.80 -18.97 -2.37
CA GLN A 112 -2.04 -19.89 -3.19
C GLN A 112 -0.55 -19.86 -2.83
N MET A 113 0.05 -18.68 -2.66
CA MET A 113 1.45 -18.56 -2.24
C MET A 113 1.71 -19.18 -0.86
N LYS A 114 0.79 -18.97 0.10
CA LYS A 114 0.85 -19.63 1.42
C LYS A 114 0.70 -21.15 1.32
N TRP A 115 -0.10 -21.63 0.38
CA TRP A 115 -0.26 -23.07 0.15
C TRP A 115 1.01 -23.68 -0.45
N GLU A 116 1.57 -23.05 -1.48
CA GLU A 116 2.83 -23.44 -2.13
C GLU A 116 3.98 -23.51 -1.11
N GLU A 117 4.06 -22.56 -0.16
CA GLU A 117 5.02 -22.60 0.96
C GLU A 117 4.84 -23.85 1.83
N ARG A 118 3.60 -24.23 2.17
CA ARG A 118 3.31 -25.36 3.07
C ARG A 118 3.60 -26.72 2.46
N VAL A 119 3.40 -26.86 1.14
CA VAL A 119 3.66 -28.11 0.43
C VAL A 119 5.10 -28.23 -0.05
N SER A 120 5.86 -27.14 -0.04
CA SER A 120 7.29 -27.15 -0.33
C SER A 120 8.06 -27.87 0.78
N ALA A 121 8.94 -28.79 0.40
CA ALA A 121 9.82 -29.47 1.36
C ALA A 121 10.85 -28.52 2.00
N GLU A 122 11.25 -27.47 1.28
CA GLU A 122 12.26 -26.49 1.72
C GLU A 122 11.83 -25.06 1.33
N PRO A 123 10.94 -24.43 2.11
CA PRO A 123 10.50 -23.06 1.81
C PRO A 123 11.63 -22.05 2.10
N THR A 124 11.96 -21.23 1.09
CA THR A 124 12.97 -20.17 1.20
C THR A 124 12.38 -18.83 1.65
N ILE A 125 11.07 -18.64 1.48
CA ILE A 125 10.33 -17.42 1.83
C ILE A 125 9.12 -17.84 2.66
N SER A 126 8.84 -17.10 3.74
CA SER A 126 7.64 -17.30 4.53
C SER A 126 6.61 -16.19 4.34
N TYR A 127 5.39 -16.58 4.02
CA TYR A 127 4.24 -15.69 3.81
C TYR A 127 3.31 -15.64 5.03
N GLU A 128 3.62 -16.33 6.12
CA GLU A 128 2.71 -16.52 7.26
C GLU A 128 2.20 -15.20 7.84
N SER A 129 3.10 -14.22 8.01
CA SER A 129 2.79 -12.90 8.57
C SER A 129 2.06 -11.96 7.61
N LEU A 130 1.94 -12.32 6.34
CA LEU A 130 1.25 -11.50 5.34
C LEU A 130 -0.27 -11.61 5.50
N CYS A 131 -0.96 -10.49 5.49
CA CYS A 131 -2.42 -10.47 5.43
C CYS A 131 -2.94 -9.24 4.69
N PHE A 132 -4.02 -9.42 3.93
CA PHE A 132 -4.78 -8.29 3.41
C PHE A 132 -5.74 -7.77 4.48
N ARG A 133 -5.83 -6.44 4.60
CA ARG A 133 -6.86 -5.73 5.35
C ARG A 133 -7.74 -4.93 4.41
N PHE A 134 -8.98 -4.73 4.81
CA PHE A 134 -10.03 -4.14 3.99
C PHE A 134 -10.45 -2.80 4.58
N ASN A 135 -10.71 -1.81 3.72
CA ASN A 135 -11.24 -0.50 4.10
C ASN A 135 -10.43 0.16 5.22
N GLU A 136 -9.10 0.10 5.09
CA GLU A 136 -8.21 0.61 6.14
C GLU A 136 -8.14 2.14 6.04
N LYS A 137 -8.45 2.83 7.14
CA LYS A 137 -8.27 4.27 7.23
C LYS A 137 -6.78 4.61 7.35
N ILE A 138 -6.25 5.29 6.34
CA ILE A 138 -4.88 5.79 6.33
C ILE A 138 -4.94 7.29 6.58
N SER A 139 -4.06 7.79 7.46
CA SER A 139 -3.98 9.22 7.74
C SER A 139 -2.54 9.61 8.02
N PHE A 140 -2.13 10.75 7.49
CA PHE A 140 -0.74 11.20 7.55
C PHE A 140 -0.64 12.72 7.67
N PRO A 141 0.12 13.24 8.65
CA PRO A 141 0.35 14.68 8.76
C PRO A 141 1.29 15.14 7.64
N CYS A 142 0.85 16.07 6.81
CA CYS A 142 1.67 16.69 5.76
C CYS A 142 1.77 18.20 5.95
N LEU A 143 2.77 18.81 5.32
CA LEU A 143 2.86 20.25 5.17
C LEU A 143 2.44 20.59 3.74
N LEU A 144 1.27 21.21 3.58
CA LEU A 144 0.80 21.74 2.31
C LEU A 144 0.88 23.27 2.39
N SER A 145 1.58 23.91 1.45
CA SER A 145 1.67 25.38 1.38
C SER A 145 2.05 26.04 2.71
N SER A 146 3.06 25.50 3.43
CA SER A 146 3.54 25.96 4.75
C SER A 146 2.53 25.90 5.91
N ARG A 147 1.36 25.29 5.70
CA ARG A 147 0.39 24.96 6.76
C ARG A 147 0.37 23.45 6.99
N GLY A 148 0.15 23.06 8.24
CA GLY A 148 0.00 21.66 8.61
C GLY A 148 -1.40 21.14 8.26
N PHE A 149 -1.48 20.03 7.54
CA PHE A 149 -2.74 19.31 7.28
C PHE A 149 -2.64 17.84 7.66
N LEU A 150 -3.77 17.24 8.02
CA LEU A 150 -3.87 15.79 8.17
C LEU A 150 -4.54 15.22 6.92
N VAL A 151 -3.74 14.65 6.01
CA VAL A 151 -4.27 13.96 4.84
C VAL A 151 -4.89 12.66 5.29
N SER A 152 -6.11 12.35 4.86
CA SER A 152 -6.85 11.19 5.33
C SER A 152 -7.69 10.56 4.22
N GLY A 153 -7.79 9.24 4.24
CA GLY A 153 -8.62 8.49 3.30
C GLY A 153 -8.77 7.03 3.71
N ILE A 154 -9.56 6.28 2.93
CA ILE A 154 -9.80 4.86 3.10
C ILE A 154 -9.25 4.12 1.88
N ALA A 155 -8.33 3.19 2.12
CA ALA A 155 -7.85 2.27 1.08
C ALA A 155 -8.72 1.01 1.04
N ASN A 156 -9.10 0.56 -0.16
CA ASN A 156 -9.94 -0.63 -0.33
C ASN A 156 -9.23 -1.88 0.20
N TYR A 157 -7.97 -2.07 -0.15
CA TYR A 157 -7.14 -3.16 0.37
C TYR A 157 -5.74 -2.67 0.74
N THR A 158 -5.16 -3.26 1.77
CA THR A 158 -3.76 -3.05 2.16
C THR A 158 -3.10 -4.38 2.51
N LEU A 159 -1.90 -4.63 1.99
CA LEU A 159 -1.11 -5.81 2.38
C LEU A 159 -0.23 -5.43 3.56
N TRP A 160 -0.46 -6.08 4.69
CA TRP A 160 0.30 -5.93 5.91
C TRP A 160 1.25 -7.10 6.12
N PHE A 161 2.40 -6.81 6.72
CA PHE A 161 3.42 -7.76 7.12
C PHE A 161 4.03 -7.37 8.46
N GLY A 162 4.73 -8.32 9.09
CA GLY A 162 5.36 -8.14 10.40
C GLY A 162 4.59 -8.81 11.55
N GLY A 163 5.21 -8.85 12.73
CA GLY A 163 4.58 -9.39 13.94
C GLY A 163 3.58 -8.41 14.56
N ARG A 164 2.79 -8.87 15.55
CA ARG A 164 1.74 -8.07 16.23
C ARG A 164 2.21 -6.68 16.69
N GLU A 165 3.49 -6.51 17.00
CA GLU A 165 4.07 -5.25 17.49
C GLU A 165 4.74 -4.40 16.40
N GLN A 166 5.07 -5.00 15.26
CA GLN A 166 5.86 -4.39 14.17
C GLN A 166 5.12 -4.48 12.82
N GLU A 167 3.78 -4.48 12.86
CA GLU A 167 2.99 -4.50 11.63
C GLU A 167 3.21 -3.23 10.80
N GLU A 168 3.49 -3.45 9.52
CA GLU A 168 3.69 -2.46 8.47
C GLU A 168 2.90 -2.86 7.23
N ALA A 169 2.45 -1.89 6.44
CA ALA A 169 1.85 -2.18 5.16
C ALA A 169 2.81 -1.85 4.02
N GLY A 170 2.92 -2.76 3.05
CA GLY A 170 3.81 -2.67 1.89
C GLY A 170 3.11 -2.44 0.56
N LEU A 171 1.79 -2.66 0.52
CA LEU A 171 0.96 -2.44 -0.65
C LEU A 171 -0.33 -1.74 -0.24
N VAL A 172 -0.72 -0.75 -1.03
CA VAL A 172 -2.05 -0.14 -1.00
C VAL A 172 -2.77 -0.40 -2.33
N VAL A 173 -4.04 -0.76 -2.27
CA VAL A 173 -4.89 -0.97 -3.45
C VAL A 173 -6.10 -0.07 -3.36
N LEU A 174 -6.33 0.74 -4.40
CA LEU A 174 -7.55 1.48 -4.62
C LEU A 174 -8.35 0.85 -5.75
N VAL A 175 -9.64 0.68 -5.48
CA VAL A 175 -10.64 0.28 -6.46
C VAL A 175 -11.34 1.53 -6.95
N GLU A 176 -11.18 1.83 -8.24
CA GLU A 176 -11.77 3.00 -8.89
C GLU A 176 -13.03 2.59 -9.69
N PRO A 177 -13.89 3.56 -10.02
CA PRO A 177 -14.93 3.37 -11.04
C PRO A 177 -14.35 3.02 -12.40
N ILE A 178 -15.16 2.36 -13.24
CA ILE A 178 -14.74 1.95 -14.60
C ILE A 178 -14.29 3.16 -15.40
N GLY A 179 -13.11 3.04 -16.04
CA GLY A 179 -12.58 4.08 -16.91
C GLY A 179 -12.05 5.32 -16.16
N GLU A 180 -12.06 5.29 -14.82
CA GLU A 180 -11.59 6.38 -13.97
C GLU A 180 -10.29 6.01 -13.21
N VAL A 181 -9.55 5.01 -13.68
CA VAL A 181 -8.30 4.58 -13.03
C VAL A 181 -7.28 5.72 -13.03
N ASP A 182 -7.13 6.39 -11.87
CA ASP A 182 -6.18 7.47 -11.63
C ASP A 182 -5.13 7.05 -10.58
N PHE A 183 -3.87 7.12 -11.00
CA PHE A 183 -2.69 6.75 -10.21
C PHE A 183 -2.44 7.73 -9.09
N SER A 184 -2.92 8.97 -9.24
CA SER A 184 -2.61 10.07 -8.34
C SER A 184 -3.10 9.78 -6.93
N LYS A 185 -4.33 9.27 -6.78
CA LYS A 185 -4.88 8.87 -5.48
C LYS A 185 -4.07 7.75 -4.85
N THR A 186 -3.77 6.70 -5.62
CA THR A 186 -2.96 5.57 -5.14
C THR A 186 -1.54 6.00 -4.78
N LEU A 187 -0.93 6.90 -5.56
CA LEU A 187 0.38 7.48 -5.30
C LEU A 187 0.37 8.33 -4.02
N ILE A 188 -0.70 9.09 -3.75
CA ILE A 188 -0.86 9.83 -2.49
C ILE A 188 -0.79 8.86 -1.31
N TYR A 189 -1.56 7.77 -1.31
CA TYR A 189 -1.48 6.79 -0.24
C TYR A 189 -0.09 6.16 -0.12
N ALA A 190 0.52 5.76 -1.24
CA ALA A 190 1.86 5.20 -1.25
C ALA A 190 2.88 6.19 -0.66
N ALA A 191 2.77 7.47 -1.02
CA ALA A 191 3.65 8.53 -0.56
C ALA A 191 3.43 8.88 0.93
N MET A 192 2.19 8.87 1.42
CA MET A 192 1.88 8.98 2.85
C MET A 192 2.59 7.88 3.66
N MET A 193 2.51 6.64 3.20
CA MET A 193 3.11 5.48 3.88
C MET A 193 4.64 5.52 3.81
N HIS A 194 5.20 5.83 2.64
CA HIS A 194 6.63 5.98 2.42
C HIS A 194 7.22 7.09 3.30
N HIS A 195 6.56 8.26 3.36
CA HIS A 195 7.00 9.35 4.22
C HIS A 195 6.97 8.94 5.70
N GLY A 196 5.91 8.24 6.12
CA GLY A 196 5.83 7.71 7.47
C GLY A 196 6.95 6.73 7.82
N ARG A 197 7.31 5.82 6.91
CA ARG A 197 8.47 4.94 7.08
C ARG A 197 9.79 5.70 7.17
N ARG A 198 9.97 6.76 6.37
CA ARG A 198 11.15 7.63 6.43
C ARG A 198 11.29 8.33 7.78
N ILE A 199 10.20 8.88 8.32
CA ILE A 199 10.22 9.50 9.66
C ILE A 199 10.58 8.46 10.73
N ALA A 200 10.03 7.26 10.62
CA ALA A 200 10.32 6.16 11.53
C ALA A 200 11.69 5.48 11.29
N ARG A 201 12.49 5.98 10.33
CA ARG A 201 13.85 5.51 9.99
C ARG A 201 13.90 4.02 9.63
N HIS A 202 12.89 3.53 8.93
CA HIS A 202 12.94 2.17 8.38
C HIS A 202 14.03 2.09 7.29
N ALA A 203 14.77 0.98 7.28
CA ALA A 203 15.81 0.73 6.29
C ALA A 203 15.23 0.52 4.88
N ASP A 204 14.02 -0.03 4.81
CA ASP A 204 13.23 -0.18 3.59
C ASP A 204 11.98 0.70 3.67
N THR A 205 11.90 1.66 2.77
CA THR A 205 10.79 2.59 2.66
C THR A 205 9.96 2.35 1.40
N VAL A 206 10.27 1.31 0.62
CA VAL A 206 9.57 0.97 -0.61
C VAL A 206 8.09 0.67 -0.34
N ILE A 207 7.21 1.36 -1.05
CA ILE A 207 5.77 1.13 -1.02
C ILE A 207 5.27 0.82 -2.43
N TYR A 208 4.39 -0.18 -2.52
CA TYR A 208 3.67 -0.52 -3.74
C TYR A 208 2.26 0.03 -3.71
N GLY A 209 1.76 0.41 -4.88
CA GLY A 209 0.40 0.86 -5.09
C GLY A 209 -0.24 0.12 -6.27
N ILE A 210 -1.54 -0.18 -6.16
CA ILE A 210 -2.36 -0.65 -7.27
C ILE A 210 -3.59 0.27 -7.38
N ALA A 211 -3.82 0.85 -8.55
CA ALA A 211 -5.07 1.52 -8.92
C ALA A 211 -5.78 0.64 -9.95
N THR A 212 -7.03 0.25 -9.72
CA THR A 212 -7.72 -0.61 -10.69
C THR A 212 -9.23 -0.47 -10.62
N ASP A 213 -9.91 -0.62 -11.74
CA ASP A 213 -11.36 -0.79 -11.82
C ASP A 213 -11.77 -2.26 -12.06
N GLY A 214 -10.80 -3.17 -12.09
CA GLY A 214 -10.97 -4.59 -12.38
C GLY A 214 -10.61 -4.96 -13.81
N ASP A 215 -10.69 -4.02 -14.75
CA ASP A 215 -10.35 -4.22 -16.16
C ASP A 215 -8.98 -3.59 -16.49
N LEU A 216 -8.72 -2.37 -16.05
CA LEU A 216 -7.41 -1.73 -16.14
C LEU A 216 -6.68 -1.80 -14.80
N TRP A 217 -5.41 -2.20 -14.83
CA TRP A 217 -4.57 -2.39 -13.65
C TRP A 217 -3.35 -1.49 -13.72
N GLY A 218 -3.34 -0.47 -12.87
CA GLY A 218 -2.23 0.44 -12.69
C GLY A 218 -1.33 0.03 -11.54
N PHE A 219 -0.07 -0.28 -11.81
CA PHE A 219 0.92 -0.61 -10.78
C PHE A 219 1.86 0.57 -10.52
N ILE A 220 2.15 0.81 -9.25
CA ILE A 220 3.07 1.85 -8.78
C ILE A 220 4.09 1.22 -7.84
N ARG A 221 5.37 1.54 -8.01
CA ARG A 221 6.41 1.29 -7.02
C ARG A 221 7.06 2.62 -6.67
N LEU A 222 6.92 3.04 -5.43
CA LEU A 222 7.64 4.16 -4.84
C LEU A 222 8.89 3.63 -4.13
N GLY A 223 10.06 3.98 -4.63
CA GLY A 223 11.37 3.55 -4.11
C GLY A 223 11.89 4.41 -2.96
N ASP A 224 12.99 3.94 -2.34
CA ASP A 224 13.62 4.60 -1.18
C ASP A 224 14.15 6.01 -1.45
N ASP A 225 14.43 6.30 -2.71
CA ASP A 225 14.88 7.58 -3.21
C ASP A 225 13.73 8.56 -3.47
N ALA A 226 12.52 8.24 -2.99
CA ALA A 226 11.29 8.97 -3.27
C ALA A 226 10.94 9.06 -4.77
N ARG A 227 11.51 8.19 -5.61
CA ARG A 227 11.13 8.11 -7.02
C ARG A 227 10.14 6.99 -7.26
N TYR A 228 9.12 7.24 -8.08
CA TYR A 228 8.13 6.23 -8.46
C TYR A 228 8.24 5.83 -9.92
N ILE A 229 7.97 4.55 -10.17
CA ILE A 229 7.75 3.98 -11.50
C ILE A 229 6.33 3.42 -11.55
N SER A 230 5.74 3.41 -12.75
CA SER A 230 4.42 2.83 -12.97
C SER A 230 4.32 2.09 -14.30
N CYS A 231 3.32 1.21 -14.40
CA CYS A 231 2.89 0.57 -15.64
C CYS A 231 1.37 0.30 -15.59
N TYR A 232 0.80 0.02 -16.76
CA TYR A 232 -0.60 -0.33 -16.96
C TYR A 232 -0.67 -1.70 -17.61
N LEU A 233 -1.64 -2.49 -17.20
CA LEU A 233 -1.95 -3.80 -17.75
C LEU A 233 -3.46 -3.92 -17.90
N GLU A 234 -3.93 -4.53 -18.98
CA GLU A 234 -5.34 -4.79 -19.22
C GLU A 234 -5.69 -6.23 -18.83
N TRP A 235 -6.80 -6.40 -18.13
CA TRP A 235 -7.22 -7.71 -17.63
C TRP A 235 -7.51 -8.69 -18.77
N ASP A 236 -7.96 -8.25 -19.94
CA ASP A 236 -8.30 -9.17 -21.01
C ASP A 236 -7.06 -9.70 -21.75
N THR A 237 -5.95 -8.96 -21.76
CA THR A 237 -4.71 -9.33 -22.47
C THR A 237 -3.61 -9.81 -21.52
N ASP A 238 -3.56 -9.28 -20.30
CA ASP A 238 -2.36 -9.34 -19.45
C ASP A 238 -2.60 -10.06 -18.12
N GLN A 239 -3.63 -10.93 -18.01
CA GLN A 239 -3.99 -11.63 -16.75
C GLN A 239 -2.79 -12.24 -16.04
N ALA A 240 -1.98 -12.99 -16.79
CA ALA A 240 -0.82 -13.67 -16.23
C ALA A 240 0.21 -12.66 -15.70
N GLU A 241 0.42 -11.54 -16.40
CA GLU A 241 1.33 -10.48 -15.97
C GLU A 241 0.81 -9.74 -14.73
N ILE A 242 -0.49 -9.44 -14.68
CA ILE A 242 -1.16 -8.84 -13.51
C ILE A 242 -0.95 -9.71 -12.27
N ILE A 243 -1.26 -11.01 -12.37
CA ILE A 243 -1.06 -11.94 -11.25
C ILE A 243 0.42 -12.06 -10.88
N SER A 244 1.30 -12.12 -11.88
CA SER A 244 2.75 -12.17 -11.70
C SER A 244 3.30 -10.93 -10.98
N MET A 245 2.74 -9.75 -11.24
CA MET A 245 3.07 -8.49 -10.57
C MET A 245 2.60 -8.49 -9.12
N ILE A 246 1.36 -8.91 -8.86
CA ILE A 246 0.81 -9.05 -7.50
C ILE A 246 1.67 -10.02 -6.68
N ARG A 247 2.00 -11.19 -7.25
CA ARG A 247 2.89 -12.17 -6.61
C ARG A 247 4.25 -11.60 -6.30
N GLY A 248 4.88 -10.91 -7.25
CA GLY A 248 6.18 -10.28 -7.05
C GLY A 248 6.17 -9.20 -5.96
N ILE A 249 5.07 -8.46 -5.81
CA ILE A 249 4.89 -7.50 -4.71
C ILE A 249 4.78 -8.24 -3.37
N ILE A 250 3.99 -9.31 -3.30
CA ILE A 250 3.81 -10.14 -2.10
C ILE A 250 5.14 -10.79 -1.68
N GLU A 251 5.91 -11.34 -2.63
CA GLU A 251 7.25 -11.90 -2.40
C GLU A 251 8.21 -10.88 -1.81
N ARG A 252 8.21 -9.65 -2.34
CA ARG A 252 9.04 -8.57 -1.80
C ARG A 252 8.63 -8.18 -0.38
N ALA A 253 7.33 -8.12 -0.10
CA ALA A 253 6.83 -7.89 1.26
C ALA A 253 7.24 -9.00 2.24
N ALA A 254 7.26 -10.26 1.80
CA ALA A 254 7.70 -11.40 2.61
C ALA A 254 9.22 -11.35 2.90
N THR A 255 10.01 -11.01 1.89
CA THR A 255 11.49 -11.00 1.98
C THR A 255 12.06 -9.83 2.77
N ASN A 256 11.37 -8.69 2.81
CA ASN A 256 11.82 -7.52 3.59
C ASN A 256 11.90 -7.77 5.11
N ARG A 257 11.35 -8.88 5.60
CA ARG A 257 11.55 -9.37 6.99
C ARG A 257 13.01 -9.79 7.29
N PHE A 258 13.77 -10.26 6.29
CA PHE A 258 15.09 -10.86 6.52
C PHE A 258 16.23 -9.84 6.67
N LYS A 259 16.02 -8.58 6.32
CA LYS A 259 17.05 -7.53 6.45
C LYS A 259 16.99 -6.73 7.75
N ALA A 260 15.90 -6.85 8.52
CA ALA A 260 15.72 -6.10 9.77
C ALA A 260 16.22 -6.85 11.02
N SER A 261 16.89 -7.99 10.85
CA SER A 261 17.34 -8.87 11.94
C SER A 261 18.86 -9.02 11.99
N PHE A 262 19.62 -7.93 11.90
CA PHE A 262 21.07 -7.89 12.20
C PHE A 262 21.48 -6.53 12.76
#